data_AF-A0A523MJN3-F1
#
_entry.id   AF-A0A523MJN3-F1
#
_cell.length_a   1.000
_cell.length_b   1.000
_cell.length_c   1.000
_cell.angle_alpha   90.00
_cell.angle_beta   90.00
_cell.angle_gamma   90.00
#
_symmetry.space_group_name_H-M   'P 1'
#
loop_
_entity.id
_entity.type
_entity.pdbx_description
1 polymer ?
#
loop_
_entity_poly.entity_id
_entity_poly.type
_entity_poly.pdbx_seq_one_letter_code
_entity_poly.pdbx_strand_id
1 'polypeptide(L)'
;MAENAAIARPYAQAIFELANDAGQLAAWSDALHAAGSVVSDEQVVGLIGAPATDSNQLIQLIVDIAGKAGSGADTAKLTNLVRLLAENRRLHALPDIASSYDSLKAEVENRVEVTLTAASPVDAAQQVKIVAALKKRFGRDVSLSVELDESLIGG
;
A
#
# COMPACT_ATOMS: atom_id res chain seq x y z
N MET A 1 2.77 -20.58 8.04
CA MET A 1 1.66 -19.65 7.76
C MET A 1 1.82 -18.32 8.53
N ALA A 2 2.23 -18.30 9.81
CA ALA A 2 2.45 -17.04 10.55
C ALA A 2 3.78 -16.31 10.25
N GLU A 3 4.81 -17.03 9.79
CA GLU A 3 6.15 -16.46 9.57
C GLU A 3 6.22 -15.55 8.33
N ASN A 4 5.46 -15.86 7.27
CA ASN A 4 5.40 -15.04 6.07
C ASN A 4 4.74 -13.68 6.32
N ALA A 5 3.67 -13.64 7.12
CA ALA A 5 2.96 -12.40 7.44
C ALA A 5 3.84 -11.40 8.22
N ALA A 6 4.71 -11.88 9.11
CA ALA A 6 5.64 -11.04 9.85
C ALA A 6 6.72 -10.41 8.96
N ILE A 7 7.13 -11.13 7.90
CA ILE A 7 8.09 -10.66 6.90
C ILE A 7 7.40 -9.74 5.87
N ALA A 8 6.15 -10.02 5.51
CA ALA A 8 5.40 -9.28 4.51
C ALA A 8 5.09 -7.84 4.93
N ARG A 9 4.78 -7.60 6.21
CA ARG A 9 4.45 -6.28 6.74
C ARG A 9 5.51 -5.19 6.48
N PRO A 10 6.79 -5.36 6.85
CA PRO A 10 7.80 -4.33 6.61
C PRO A 10 8.04 -4.06 5.11
N TYR A 11 7.93 -5.09 4.25
CA TYR A 11 8.00 -4.88 2.80
C TYR A 11 6.78 -4.12 2.29
N ALA A 12 5.57 -4.50 2.70
CA ALA A 12 4.33 -3.83 2.32
C ALA A 12 4.34 -2.36 2.75
N GLN A 13 4.84 -2.06 3.95
CA GLN A 13 4.97 -0.70 4.45
C GLN A 13 5.96 0.14 3.62
N ALA A 14 7.14 -0.40 3.32
CA ALA A 14 8.12 0.30 2.49
C ALA A 14 7.60 0.58 1.08
N ILE A 15 6.86 -0.35 0.48
CA ILE A 15 6.22 -0.18 -0.84
C ILE A 15 5.07 0.83 -0.73
N PHE A 16 4.30 0.79 0.36
CA PHE A 16 3.22 1.73 0.63
C PHE A 16 3.74 3.16 0.71
N GLU A 17 4.79 3.42 1.50
CA GLU A 17 5.42 4.74 1.59
C GLU A 17 5.88 5.22 0.20
N LEU A 18 6.58 4.36 -0.54
CA LEU A 18 7.07 4.67 -1.89
C LEU A 18 5.96 4.98 -2.89
N ALA A 19 4.85 4.25 -2.82
CA ALA A 19 3.69 4.42 -3.67
C ALA A 19 2.85 5.64 -3.24
N ASN A 20 2.80 5.94 -1.94
CA ASN A 20 2.12 7.09 -1.38
C ASN A 20 2.82 8.40 -1.78
N ASP A 21 4.15 8.46 -1.64
CA ASP A 21 4.98 9.59 -2.09
C ASP A 21 4.83 9.87 -3.60
N ALA A 22 4.65 8.82 -4.40
CA ALA A 22 4.46 8.93 -5.85
C ALA A 22 2.99 9.13 -6.27
N GLY A 23 2.02 9.02 -5.36
CA GLY A 23 0.59 9.05 -5.70
C GLY A 23 0.12 7.86 -6.54
N GLN A 24 0.82 6.73 -6.47
CA GLN A 24 0.63 5.53 -7.32
C GLN A 24 0.05 4.34 -6.55
N LEU A 25 -0.71 4.60 -5.47
CA LEU A 25 -1.25 3.56 -4.59
C LEU A 25 -2.08 2.50 -5.31
N ALA A 26 -2.94 2.94 -6.24
CA ALA A 26 -3.77 2.03 -7.03
C ALA A 26 -2.92 1.17 -7.98
N ALA A 27 -1.99 1.78 -8.72
CA ALA A 27 -1.13 1.06 -9.67
C ALA A 27 -0.23 0.02 -8.96
N TRP A 28 0.26 0.33 -7.76
CA TRP A 28 1.03 -0.61 -6.96
C TRP A 28 0.18 -1.76 -6.38
N SER A 29 -1.06 -1.49 -5.97
CA SER A 29 -2.02 -2.52 -5.57
C SER A 29 -2.28 -3.50 -6.73
N ASP A 30 -2.55 -2.99 -7.93
CA ASP A 30 -2.76 -3.83 -9.12
C ASP A 30 -1.52 -4.65 -9.50
N ALA A 31 -0.34 -4.04 -9.46
CA ALA A 31 0.93 -4.72 -9.74
C ALA A 31 1.21 -5.85 -8.73
N LEU A 32 1.03 -5.58 -7.43
CA LEU A 32 1.25 -6.57 -6.36
C LEU A 32 0.24 -7.72 -6.43
N HIS A 33 -1.02 -7.41 -6.75
CA HIS A 33 -2.06 -8.43 -6.87
C HIS A 33 -1.82 -9.33 -8.08
N ALA A 34 -1.38 -8.76 -9.21
CA ALA A 34 -0.96 -9.53 -10.38
C ALA A 34 0.26 -10.40 -10.07
N ALA A 35 1.30 -9.86 -9.42
CA ALA A 35 2.48 -10.62 -9.01
C ALA A 35 2.13 -11.75 -8.04
N GLY A 36 1.26 -11.49 -7.05
CA GLY A 36 0.76 -12.48 -6.10
C GLY A 36 -0.04 -13.59 -6.77
N SER A 37 -0.85 -13.25 -7.78
CA SER A 37 -1.61 -14.24 -8.57
C SER A 37 -0.69 -15.15 -9.38
N VAL A 38 0.35 -14.60 -10.00
CA VAL A 38 1.35 -15.37 -10.74
C VAL A 38 2.10 -16.34 -9.82
N VAL A 39 2.49 -15.91 -8.63
CA VAL A 39 3.21 -16.77 -7.68
C VAL A 39 2.31 -17.77 -6.95
N SER A 40 1.00 -17.55 -6.98
CA SER A 40 0.01 -18.51 -6.48
C SER A 40 -0.37 -19.57 -7.52
N ASP A 41 0.08 -19.41 -8.77
CA ASP A 41 -0.12 -20.40 -9.83
C ASP A 41 0.74 -21.65 -9.58
N GLU A 42 0.12 -22.83 -9.66
CA GLU A 42 0.76 -24.11 -9.34
C GLU A 42 1.98 -24.41 -10.23
N GLN A 43 1.98 -23.94 -11.48
CA GLN A 43 3.11 -24.09 -12.39
C GLN A 43 4.31 -23.25 -11.92
N VAL A 44 4.05 -22.04 -11.43
CA VAL A 44 5.07 -21.10 -10.95
C VAL A 44 5.58 -21.53 -9.58
N VAL A 45 4.71 -22.02 -8.69
CA VAL A 45 5.10 -22.59 -7.38
C VAL A 45 6.09 -23.75 -7.56
N GLY A 46 5.83 -24.65 -8.51
CA GLY A 46 6.73 -25.75 -8.83
C GLY A 46 8.09 -25.28 -9.35
N LEU A 47 8.11 -24.19 -10.13
CA LEU A 47 9.34 -23.58 -10.65
C LEU A 47 10.14 -22.86 -9.57
N ILE A 48 9.48 -22.20 -8.60
CA ILE A 48 10.15 -21.54 -7.47
C ILE A 48 10.84 -22.56 -6.54
N GLY A 49 10.21 -23.72 -6.34
CA GLY A 49 10.77 -24.80 -5.53
C GLY A 49 11.88 -25.61 -6.22
N ALA A 50 11.97 -25.55 -7.56
CA ALA A 50 12.90 -26.35 -8.32
C ALA A 50 14.32 -25.71 -8.36
N PRO A 51 15.39 -26.44 -8.00
CA PRO A 51 16.76 -25.92 -7.98
C PRO A 51 17.38 -25.69 -9.37
N ALA A 52 16.70 -26.13 -10.44
CA ALA A 52 17.15 -26.02 -11.82
C ALA A 52 16.55 -24.81 -12.57
N THR A 53 15.71 -24.01 -11.91
CA THR A 53 15.03 -22.87 -12.54
C THR A 53 15.94 -21.65 -12.57
N ASP A 54 16.01 -20.99 -13.72
CA ASP A 54 16.69 -19.71 -13.85
C ASP A 54 15.87 -18.61 -13.16
N SER A 55 16.32 -18.19 -11.97
CA SER A 55 15.66 -17.15 -11.18
C SER A 55 15.46 -15.86 -11.96
N ASN A 56 16.33 -15.56 -12.93
CA ASN A 56 16.24 -14.32 -13.71
C ASN A 56 15.06 -14.36 -14.68
N GLN A 57 14.79 -15.51 -15.29
CA GLN A 57 13.67 -15.70 -16.20
C GLN A 57 12.33 -15.61 -15.47
N LEU A 58 12.27 -16.13 -14.23
CA LEU A 58 11.11 -16.03 -13.36
C LEU A 58 10.83 -14.57 -12.94
N ILE A 59 11.88 -13.83 -12.55
CA ILE A 59 11.76 -12.40 -12.21
C ILE A 59 11.20 -11.62 -13.40
N GLN A 60 11.74 -11.84 -14.60
CA GLN A 60 11.27 -11.16 -15.82
C GLN A 60 9.79 -11.45 -16.11
N LEU A 61 9.35 -12.71 -15.98
CA LEU A 61 7.95 -13.08 -16.17
C LEU A 61 7.03 -12.37 -15.19
N ILE A 62 7.37 -12.36 -13.90
CA ILE A 62 6.57 -11.72 -12.85
C ILE A 62 6.51 -10.21 -13.10
N VAL A 63 7.64 -9.58 -13.44
CA VAL A 63 7.71 -8.13 -13.72
C VAL A 63 6.92 -7.76 -14.97
N ASP A 64 6.97 -8.54 -16.04
CA ASP A 64 6.22 -8.26 -17.27
C ASP A 64 4.71 -8.30 -17.02
N ILE A 65 4.22 -9.28 -16.27
CA ILE A 65 2.80 -9.41 -15.92
C ILE A 65 2.38 -8.29 -14.96
N ALA A 66 3.17 -8.06 -13.91
CA ALA A 66 2.87 -7.05 -12.90
C ALA A 66 2.97 -5.62 -13.46
N GLY A 67 3.90 -5.36 -14.39
CA GLY A 67 4.02 -4.08 -15.09
C GLY A 67 2.88 -3.81 -16.07
N LYS A 68 2.32 -4.85 -16.70
CA LYS A 68 1.10 -4.73 -17.50
C LYS A 68 -0.13 -4.39 -16.65
N ALA A 69 -0.27 -5.04 -15.49
CA ALA A 69 -1.39 -4.81 -14.58
C ALA A 69 -1.32 -3.43 -13.90
N GLY A 70 -0.16 -3.06 -13.36
CA GLY A 70 0.08 -1.77 -12.72
C GLY A 70 0.63 -0.72 -13.68
N SER A 71 -0.11 -0.38 -14.72
CA SER A 71 0.26 0.65 -15.71
C SER A 71 0.37 2.02 -15.03
N GLY A 72 1.53 2.31 -14.46
CA GLY A 72 1.78 3.50 -13.62
C GLY A 72 2.69 3.22 -12.43
N ALA A 73 2.84 1.97 -12.00
CA ALA A 73 3.81 1.61 -10.98
C ALA A 73 5.23 1.72 -11.56
N ASP A 74 6.16 2.23 -10.76
CA ASP A 74 7.55 2.36 -11.13
C ASP A 74 8.17 0.96 -11.34
N THR A 75 8.27 0.57 -12.61
CA THR A 75 8.68 -0.78 -13.03
C THR A 75 10.09 -1.13 -12.53
N ALA A 76 10.97 -0.13 -12.35
CA ALA A 76 12.31 -0.35 -11.83
C ALA A 76 12.27 -0.78 -10.35
N LYS A 77 11.45 -0.10 -9.54
CA LYS A 77 11.26 -0.45 -8.12
C LYS A 77 10.55 -1.79 -7.96
N LEU A 78 9.56 -2.07 -8.80
CA LEU A 78 8.88 -3.37 -8.83
C LEU A 78 9.86 -4.51 -9.19
N THR A 79 10.72 -4.29 -10.18
CA THR A 79 11.77 -5.26 -10.56
C THR A 79 12.74 -5.52 -9.41
N ASN A 80 13.17 -4.47 -8.72
CA ASN A 80 14.07 -4.59 -7.58
C ASN A 80 13.42 -5.36 -6.41
N LEU A 81 12.13 -5.12 -6.14
CA LEU A 81 11.37 -5.86 -5.14
C LEU A 81 11.29 -7.34 -5.49
N VAL A 82 10.86 -7.67 -6.71
CA VAL A 82 10.73 -9.07 -7.17
C VAL A 82 12.09 -9.77 -7.15
N ARG A 83 13.15 -9.09 -7.56
CA ARG A 83 14.53 -9.60 -7.49
C ARG A 83 14.96 -9.88 -6.06
N LEU A 84 14.75 -8.95 -5.13
CA LEU A 84 15.08 -9.12 -3.72
C LEU A 84 14.33 -10.32 -3.12
N LEU A 85 13.04 -10.47 -3.43
CA LEU A 85 12.23 -11.59 -2.97
C LEU A 85 12.67 -12.92 -3.59
N ALA A 86 13.07 -12.93 -4.86
CA ALA A 86 13.61 -14.10 -5.55
C ALA A 86 14.96 -14.54 -4.95
N GLU A 87 15.90 -13.61 -4.73
CA GLU A 87 17.20 -13.88 -4.12
C GLU A 87 17.06 -14.45 -2.70
N ASN A 88 16.07 -13.98 -1.95
CA ASN A 88 15.79 -14.47 -0.60
C ASN A 88 14.91 -15.74 -0.57
N ARG A 89 14.52 -16.31 -1.73
CA ARG A 89 13.55 -17.42 -1.84
C ARG A 89 12.21 -17.14 -1.14
N ARG A 90 11.80 -15.87 -1.11
CA ARG A 90 10.60 -15.35 -0.41
C ARG A 90 9.48 -14.97 -1.37
N LEU A 91 9.52 -15.43 -2.62
CA LEU A 91 8.47 -15.12 -3.61
C LEU A 91 7.08 -15.53 -3.12
N HIS A 92 6.97 -16.65 -2.40
CA HIS A 92 5.70 -17.12 -1.82
C HIS A 92 5.05 -16.13 -0.83
N ALA A 93 5.77 -15.11 -0.35
CA ALA A 93 5.21 -14.07 0.51
C ALA A 93 4.56 -12.92 -0.28
N LEU A 94 4.66 -12.88 -1.61
CA LEU A 94 4.01 -11.86 -2.45
C LEU A 94 2.49 -11.71 -2.22
N PRO A 95 1.69 -12.79 -2.14
CA PRO A 95 0.26 -12.65 -1.84
C PRO A 95 0.01 -12.05 -0.45
N ASP A 96 0.81 -12.42 0.56
CA ASP A 96 0.73 -11.81 1.90
C ASP A 96 1.13 -10.32 1.89
N ILE A 97 2.13 -9.95 1.08
CA ILE A 97 2.54 -8.55 0.87
C ILE A 97 1.41 -7.76 0.21
N ALA A 98 0.77 -8.32 -0.82
CA ALA A 98 -0.36 -7.68 -1.50
C ALA A 98 -1.54 -7.46 -0.54
N SER A 99 -1.91 -8.46 0.27
CA SER A 99 -2.97 -8.32 1.27
C SER A 99 -2.63 -7.31 2.37
N SER A 100 -1.39 -7.28 2.82
CA SER A 100 -0.91 -6.29 3.80
C SER A 100 -0.92 -4.88 3.22
N TYR A 101 -0.53 -4.74 1.95
CA TYR A 101 -0.56 -3.47 1.22
C TYR A 101 -2.00 -2.96 1.05
N ASP A 102 -2.94 -3.84 0.68
CA ASP A 102 -4.36 -3.48 0.57
C ASP A 102 -4.93 -3.05 1.92
N SER A 103 -4.52 -3.69 3.01
CA SER A 103 -4.91 -3.27 4.36
C SER A 103 -4.42 -1.84 4.67
N LEU A 104 -3.17 -1.53 4.35
CA LEU A 104 -2.60 -0.18 4.52
C LEU A 104 -3.26 0.86 3.62
N LYS A 105 -3.51 0.50 2.35
CA LYS A 105 -4.23 1.33 1.39
C LYS A 105 -5.65 1.59 1.90
N ALA A 106 -6.36 0.57 2.36
CA ALA A 106 -7.68 0.70 2.95
C ALA A 106 -7.66 1.56 4.22
N GLU A 107 -6.64 1.48 5.07
CA GLU A 107 -6.50 2.38 6.22
C GLU A 107 -6.37 3.86 5.80
N VAL A 108 -5.69 4.12 4.69
CA VAL A 108 -5.54 5.48 4.14
C VAL A 108 -6.77 5.94 3.37
N GLU A 109 -7.39 5.09 2.55
CA GLU A 109 -8.62 5.43 1.82
C GLU A 109 -9.85 5.51 2.74
N ASN A 110 -9.87 4.72 3.82
CA ASN A 110 -10.92 4.80 4.84
C ASN A 110 -10.71 5.97 5.79
N ARG A 111 -9.69 6.81 5.57
CA ARG A 111 -9.50 8.07 6.26
C ARG A 111 -10.36 9.15 5.59
N VAL A 112 -11.36 9.66 6.30
CA VAL A 112 -12.18 10.77 5.83
C VAL A 112 -11.37 12.06 5.99
N GLU A 113 -11.03 12.73 4.89
CA GLU A 113 -10.51 14.09 4.94
C GLU A 113 -11.64 15.07 5.26
N VAL A 114 -11.50 15.78 6.37
CA VAL A 114 -12.42 16.84 6.78
C VAL A 114 -11.63 18.13 6.89
N THR A 115 -11.90 19.06 5.97
CA THR A 115 -11.36 20.42 6.01
C THR A 115 -12.20 21.26 6.96
N LEU A 116 -11.61 21.68 8.08
CA LEU A 116 -12.23 22.59 9.04
C LEU A 116 -11.72 24.01 8.75
N THR A 117 -12.56 24.81 8.09
CA THR A 117 -12.30 26.24 7.89
C THR A 117 -12.69 26.99 9.16
N ALA A 118 -11.72 27.67 9.80
CA ALA A 118 -11.94 28.40 11.04
C ALA A 118 -11.45 29.85 10.94
N ALA A 119 -12.24 30.79 11.47
CA ALA A 119 -11.90 32.22 11.54
C ALA A 119 -10.89 32.57 12.66
N SER A 120 -10.50 31.60 13.47
CA SER A 120 -9.57 31.77 14.60
C SER A 120 -8.83 30.45 14.87
N PRO A 121 -7.60 30.50 15.42
CA PRO A 121 -6.82 29.29 15.70
C PRO A 121 -7.58 28.38 16.66
N VAL A 122 -7.93 27.19 16.17
CA VAL A 122 -8.67 26.19 16.93
C VAL A 122 -7.71 25.54 17.93
N ASP A 123 -8.05 25.59 19.22
CA ASP A 123 -7.25 24.96 20.26
C ASP A 123 -7.17 23.44 20.06
N ALA A 124 -6.01 22.84 20.37
CA ALA A 124 -5.76 21.41 20.18
C ALA A 124 -6.81 20.53 20.91
N ALA A 125 -7.35 21.00 22.04
CA ALA A 125 -8.41 20.28 22.76
C ALA A 125 -9.75 20.26 21.99
N GLN A 126 -10.04 21.30 21.20
CA GLN A 126 -11.22 21.35 20.34
C GLN A 126 -11.06 20.50 19.09
N GLN A 127 -9.88 20.49 18.46
CA GLN A 127 -9.60 19.59 17.34
C GLN A 127 -9.80 18.12 17.73
N VAL A 128 -9.30 17.70 18.90
CA VAL A 128 -9.47 16.32 19.40
C VAL A 128 -10.95 15.98 19.61
N LYS A 129 -11.76 16.91 20.15
CA LYS A 129 -13.21 16.71 20.32
C LYS A 129 -13.94 16.60 18.98
N ILE A 130 -13.56 17.42 18.00
CA ILE A 130 -14.15 17.42 16.65
C ILE A 130 -13.80 16.11 15.94
N VAL A 131 -12.53 15.70 15.96
CA VAL A 131 -12.08 14.41 15.41
C VAL A 131 -12.79 13.25 16.10
N ALA A 132 -12.93 13.27 17.44
CA ALA A 132 -13.64 12.21 18.17
C ALA A 132 -15.14 12.16 17.82
N ALA A 133 -15.80 13.31 17.65
CA ALA A 133 -17.20 13.39 17.24
C ALA A 133 -17.40 12.92 15.79
N LEU A 134 -16.49 13.31 14.88
CA LEU A 134 -16.51 12.88 13.49
C LEU A 134 -16.22 11.38 13.38
N LYS A 135 -15.22 10.86 14.11
CA LYS A 135 -14.91 9.43 14.19
C LYS A 135 -16.10 8.62 14.72
N LYS A 136 -16.82 9.14 15.72
CA LYS A 136 -18.04 8.51 16.24
C LYS A 136 -19.21 8.55 15.26
N ARG A 137 -19.31 9.61 14.45
CA ARG A 137 -20.40 9.81 13.47
C ARG A 137 -20.18 9.03 12.17
N PHE A 138 -18.94 8.96 11.70
CA PHE A 138 -18.57 8.29 10.45
C PHE A 138 -18.06 6.86 10.66
N GLY A 139 -17.73 6.46 11.89
CA GLY A 139 -17.24 5.12 12.21
C GLY A 139 -15.89 4.80 11.59
N ARG A 140 -15.13 5.83 11.18
CA ARG A 140 -13.90 5.76 10.37
C ARG A 140 -12.85 6.70 10.95
N ASP A 141 -11.59 6.48 10.60
CA ASP A 141 -10.51 7.40 10.97
C ASP A 141 -10.66 8.72 10.19
N VAL A 142 -10.39 9.85 10.84
CA VAL A 142 -10.67 11.19 10.28
C VAL A 142 -9.37 11.99 10.27
N SER A 143 -8.92 12.39 9.09
CA SER A 143 -7.85 13.39 8.95
C SER A 143 -8.48 14.77 9.00
N LEU A 144 -8.09 15.59 9.98
CA LEU A 144 -8.55 16.96 10.10
C LEU A 144 -7.49 17.91 9.52
N SER A 145 -7.79 18.54 8.37
CA SER A 145 -7.00 19.66 7.85
C SER A 145 -7.64 20.96 8.31
N VAL A 146 -6.92 21.77 9.08
CA VAL A 146 -7.43 23.07 9.58
C VAL A 146 -6.93 24.18 8.69
N GLU A 147 -7.85 24.83 7.99
CA GLU A 147 -7.56 25.99 7.16
C GLU A 147 -8.06 27.25 7.88
N LEU A 148 -7.15 28.22 8.07
CA LEU A 148 -7.46 29.51 8.68
C LEU A 148 -7.90 30.47 7.58
N ASP A 149 -9.20 30.79 7.56
CA ASP A 149 -9.75 31.79 6.65
C ASP A 149 -10.23 33.00 7.47
N GLU A 150 -9.40 34.04 7.49
CA GLU A 150 -9.65 35.30 8.20
C GLU A 150 -10.78 36.14 7.55
N SER A 151 -11.35 35.71 6.43
CA SER A 151 -12.49 36.39 5.78
C SER A 151 -13.86 35.99 6.34
N LEU A 152 -13.93 34.93 7.17
CA LEU A 152 -15.17 34.54 7.85
C LEU A 152 -15.46 35.47 9.05
N ILE A 153 -16.50 36.30 8.91
CA ILE A 153 -16.94 37.27 9.95
C ILE A 153 -17.67 36.62 11.14
N GLY A 154 -17.84 35.28 11.15
CA GLY A 154 -18.41 34.59 12.30
C GLY A 154 -18.41 33.09 12.14
N GLY A 155 -17.70 32.40 13.03
CA GLY A 155 -17.77 30.96 13.27
C GLY A 155 -18.66 30.63 14.46
#